data_AF-A0A940TPB3-F1
#
_entry.id   AF-A0A940TPB3-F1
#
_cell.length_a   1.000
_cell.length_b   1.000
_cell.length_c   1.000
_cell.angle_alpha   90.00
_cell.angle_beta   90.00
_cell.angle_gamma   90.00
#
_symmetry.space_group_name_H-M   'P 1'
#
loop_
_entity.id
_entity.type
_entity.pdbx_description
1 polymer ?
#
loop_
_entity_poly.entity_id
_entity_poly.type
_entity_poly.pdbx_seq_one_letter_code
_entity_poly.pdbx_strand_id
1 'polypeptide(L)'
;MNSGFVKAENRSGVLYNCEEKKKEVKEMRLKGKKVALLAENNYEDLELWVPYYRLKEEGAEVTIVGTGSSQSYTSKHGYPVQVNKEAKEIDTNKYDGVVIPGGYAPDLMRRYPEMVRIVREANQKGKVIAAI
;
A
#
# COMPACT_ATOMS: atom_id res chain seq x y z
N MET A 1 -23.53 -44.28 16.00
CA MET A 1 -23.84 -43.14 15.11
C MET A 1 -22.55 -42.81 14.37
N ASN A 2 -22.48 -43.15 13.08
CA ASN A 2 -21.25 -43.18 12.30
C ASN A 2 -20.65 -41.80 12.10
N SER A 3 -19.44 -41.62 12.60
CA SER A 3 -18.49 -40.56 12.24
C SER A 3 -18.11 -40.70 10.76
N GLY A 4 -18.58 -39.79 9.93
CA GLY A 4 -18.24 -39.74 8.50
C GLY A 4 -16.79 -39.27 8.30
N PHE A 5 -15.87 -40.22 8.17
CA PHE A 5 -14.54 -40.01 7.60
C PHE A 5 -14.67 -39.93 6.07
N VAL A 6 -14.63 -38.72 5.50
CA VAL A 6 -14.46 -38.59 4.04
C VAL A 6 -12.96 -38.62 3.74
N LYS A 7 -12.47 -39.76 3.27
CA LYS A 7 -11.10 -39.95 2.79
C LYS A 7 -10.96 -39.36 1.38
N ALA A 8 -10.11 -38.37 1.21
CA ALA A 8 -9.56 -38.01 -0.09
C ALA A 8 -8.10 -38.45 -0.12
N GLU A 9 -7.82 -39.57 -0.80
CA GLU A 9 -6.46 -40.10 -0.99
C GLU A 9 -5.84 -39.47 -2.25
N ASN A 10 -4.62 -38.94 -2.13
CA ASN A 10 -3.75 -38.72 -3.28
C ASN A 10 -2.62 -39.77 -3.29
N ARG A 11 -1.98 -39.95 -4.45
CA ARG A 11 -1.08 -41.08 -4.78
C ARG A 11 0.20 -41.21 -3.91
N SER A 12 0.39 -40.35 -2.90
CA SER A 12 1.52 -40.41 -1.97
C SER A 12 1.17 -40.97 -0.58
N GLY A 13 -0.09 -41.31 -0.30
CA GLY A 13 -0.48 -42.02 0.94
C GLY A 13 -0.29 -41.21 2.24
N VAL A 14 -0.11 -39.89 2.15
CA VAL A 14 0.07 -39.05 3.34
C VAL A 14 -1.29 -38.54 3.82
N LEU A 15 -1.71 -38.99 5.00
CA LEU A 15 -2.88 -38.49 5.71
C LEU A 15 -2.51 -37.17 6.39
N TYR A 16 -3.02 -36.05 5.90
CA TYR A 16 -2.92 -34.77 6.59
C TYR A 16 -4.20 -34.50 7.39
N ASN A 17 -4.06 -34.14 8.66
CA ASN A 17 -5.20 -33.69 9.46
C ASN A 17 -5.70 -32.33 8.95
N CYS A 18 -7.01 -32.17 8.84
CA CYS A 18 -7.67 -30.93 8.39
C CYS A 18 -7.30 -29.70 9.25
N GLU A 19 -6.86 -29.93 10.50
CA GLU A 19 -6.36 -28.87 11.39
C GLU A 19 -5.03 -28.27 10.92
N GLU A 20 -4.20 -29.02 10.18
CA GLU A 20 -2.92 -28.53 9.65
C GLU A 20 -3.12 -27.64 8.42
N LYS A 21 -4.22 -27.81 7.67
CA LYS A 21 -4.61 -26.89 6.60
C LYS A 21 -5.06 -25.50 7.08
N LYS A 22 -5.30 -25.30 8.38
CA LYS A 22 -5.62 -23.97 8.93
C LYS A 22 -4.40 -23.06 9.10
N LYS A 23 -3.16 -23.59 9.03
CA LYS A 23 -1.92 -22.81 9.19
C LYS A 23 -1.36 -22.19 7.90
N GLU A 24 -1.98 -22.42 6.75
CA GLU A 24 -1.52 -21.84 5.48
C GLU A 24 -2.47 -20.76 4.93
N VAL A 25 -3.10 -20.00 5.83
CA VAL A 25 -3.48 -18.63 5.48
C VAL A 25 -2.30 -17.78 5.92
N LYS A 26 -1.41 -17.45 4.98
CA LYS A 26 -0.27 -16.56 5.21
C LYS A 26 -0.78 -15.32 5.95
N GLU A 27 -0.38 -15.15 7.21
CA GLU A 27 -0.73 -13.96 7.96
C GLU A 27 -0.13 -12.75 7.22
N MET A 28 -1.01 -11.87 6.77
CA MET A 28 -0.63 -10.66 6.03
C MET A 28 0.13 -9.73 6.97
N ARG A 29 1.43 -9.51 6.70
CA ARG A 29 2.37 -8.88 7.63
C ARG A 29 2.01 -7.43 7.99
N LEU A 30 1.26 -6.76 7.12
CA LEU A 30 0.87 -5.36 7.26
C LEU A 30 -0.62 -5.18 7.51
N LYS A 31 -1.34 -6.24 7.89
CA LYS A 31 -2.78 -6.14 8.21
C LYS A 31 -3.03 -5.06 9.28
N GLY A 32 -3.92 -4.11 8.96
CA GLY A 32 -4.27 -2.99 9.84
C GLY A 32 -3.30 -1.82 9.81
N LYS A 33 -2.23 -1.88 9.01
CA LYS A 33 -1.30 -0.77 8.78
C LYS A 33 -1.81 0.16 7.69
N LYS A 34 -1.59 1.46 7.87
CA LYS A 34 -2.02 2.51 6.94
C LYS A 34 -0.83 3.20 6.30
N VAL A 35 -0.79 3.27 4.97
CA VAL A 35 0.31 3.91 4.23
C VAL A 35 -0.24 5.00 3.33
N ALA A 36 0.36 6.19 3.41
CA ALA A 36 0.11 7.26 2.45
C ALA A 36 1.07 7.11 1.26
N LEU A 37 0.53 6.98 0.05
CA LEU A 37 1.30 6.93 -1.20
C LEU A 37 1.09 8.25 -1.93
N LEU A 38 2.15 9.06 -2.03
CA LEU A 38 2.04 10.40 -2.61
C LEU A 38 1.97 10.33 -4.14
N ALA A 39 1.14 11.17 -4.75
CA ALA A 39 0.94 11.21 -6.19
C ALA A 39 0.82 12.65 -6.72
N GLU A 40 1.41 12.86 -7.90
CA GLU A 40 1.33 14.06 -8.72
C GLU A 40 1.77 13.67 -10.15
N ASN A 41 1.55 14.54 -11.14
CA ASN A 41 1.92 14.28 -12.52
C ASN A 41 3.41 13.93 -12.70
N ASN A 42 3.70 13.15 -13.73
CA ASN A 42 5.04 12.68 -14.09
C ASN A 42 5.72 11.82 -13.00
N TYR A 43 4.93 11.06 -12.24
CA TYR A 43 5.46 10.01 -11.36
C TYR A 43 6.05 8.86 -12.20
N GLU A 44 7.03 8.14 -11.65
CA GLU A 44 7.55 6.93 -12.26
C GLU A 44 6.58 5.75 -12.05
N ASP A 45 6.15 5.13 -13.15
CA ASP A 45 5.05 4.18 -13.19
C ASP A 45 5.24 3.04 -12.19
N LEU A 46 6.39 2.37 -12.23
CA LEU A 46 6.65 1.20 -11.39
C LEU A 46 6.86 1.57 -9.92
N GLU A 47 7.38 2.75 -9.63
CA GLU A 47 7.62 3.23 -8.26
C GLU A 47 6.34 3.62 -7.53
N LEU A 48 5.25 3.93 -8.25
CA LEU A 48 3.93 4.07 -7.66
C LEU A 48 3.21 2.73 -7.57
N TRP A 49 3.11 2.01 -8.69
CA TRP A 49 2.24 0.83 -8.78
C TRP A 49 2.79 -0.40 -8.08
N VAL A 50 4.10 -0.67 -8.17
CA VAL A 50 4.69 -1.84 -7.51
C VAL A 50 4.54 -1.71 -5.99
N PRO A 51 4.92 -0.61 -5.32
CA PRO A 51 4.67 -0.45 -3.89
C PRO A 51 3.18 -0.49 -3.52
N TYR A 52 2.32 0.16 -4.32
CA TYR A 52 0.87 0.14 -4.08
C TYR A 52 0.31 -1.28 -3.99
N TYR A 53 0.60 -2.13 -4.98
CA TYR A 53 0.10 -3.50 -5.00
C TYR A 53 0.79 -4.37 -3.95
N ARG A 54 2.11 -4.26 -3.76
CA ARG A 54 2.83 -5.07 -2.76
C ARG A 54 2.41 -4.77 -1.32
N LEU A 55 2.15 -3.51 -0.99
CA LEU A 55 1.63 -3.12 0.31
C LEU A 55 0.22 -3.70 0.54
N LYS A 56 -0.64 -3.64 -0.48
CA LYS A 56 -1.99 -4.22 -0.42
C LYS A 56 -2.00 -5.74 -0.31
N GLU A 57 -1.11 -6.43 -1.04
CA GLU A 57 -0.94 -7.89 -0.95
C GLU A 57 -0.55 -8.35 0.46
N GLU A 58 0.19 -7.52 1.19
CA GLU A 58 0.55 -7.79 2.58
C GLU A 58 -0.47 -7.20 3.58
N GLY A 59 -1.64 -6.75 3.11
CA GLY A 59 -2.79 -6.36 3.95
C GLY A 59 -2.80 -4.90 4.44
N ALA A 60 -1.91 -4.04 3.94
CA ALA A 60 -1.92 -2.63 4.28
C ALA A 60 -3.08 -1.89 3.60
N GLU A 61 -3.67 -0.94 4.32
CA GLU A 61 -4.56 0.07 3.77
C GLU A 61 -3.72 1.19 3.14
N VAL A 62 -3.64 1.21 1.81
CA VAL A 62 -2.91 2.25 1.07
C VAL A 62 -3.87 3.35 0.63
N THR A 63 -3.58 4.59 1.02
CA THR A 63 -4.28 5.80 0.55
C THR A 63 -3.40 6.53 -0.46
N ILE A 64 -3.89 6.71 -1.69
CA ILE A 64 -3.25 7.58 -2.67
C ILE A 64 -3.57 9.03 -2.33
N VAL A 65 -2.53 9.81 -2.06
CA VAL A 65 -2.62 11.21 -1.61
C VAL A 65 -2.15 12.13 -2.72
N GLY A 66 -3.08 12.97 -3.20
CA GLY A 66 -2.81 13.98 -4.22
C GLY A 66 -2.47 15.34 -3.61
N THR A 67 -1.86 16.22 -4.41
CA THR A 67 -1.58 17.61 -4.01
C THR A 67 -2.86 18.45 -3.79
N GLY A 68 -3.96 18.04 -4.42
CA GLY A 68 -5.23 18.75 -4.45
C GLY A 68 -5.44 19.58 -5.72
N SER A 69 -4.48 19.58 -6.66
CA SER A 69 -4.66 20.27 -7.95
C SER A 69 -5.50 19.49 -8.97
N SER A 70 -5.72 18.19 -8.74
CA SER A 70 -6.54 17.32 -9.59
C SER A 70 -7.01 16.09 -8.82
N GLN A 71 -8.09 15.46 -9.32
CA GLN A 71 -8.60 14.17 -8.84
C GLN A 71 -7.83 12.98 -9.40
N SER A 72 -7.04 13.19 -10.45
CA SER A 72 -6.17 12.19 -11.04
C SER A 72 -4.86 12.81 -11.56
N TYR A 73 -3.82 11.98 -11.60
CA TYR A 73 -2.51 12.36 -12.13
C TYR A 73 -2.03 11.32 -13.14
N THR A 74 -1.19 11.77 -14.08
CA THR A 74 -0.65 10.92 -15.14
C THR A 74 0.82 10.67 -14.91
N SER A 75 1.27 9.42 -15.09
CA SER A 75 2.68 9.03 -15.00
C SER A 75 3.52 9.61 -16.14
N LYS A 76 4.84 9.42 -16.09
CA LYS A 76 5.73 9.74 -17.23
C LYS A 76 5.34 9.01 -18.52
N HIS A 77 4.74 7.83 -18.40
CA HIS A 77 4.39 6.98 -19.54
C HIS A 77 2.88 6.99 -19.86
N GLY A 78 2.11 7.91 -19.27
CA GLY A 78 0.71 8.11 -19.61
C GLY A 78 -0.29 7.31 -18.76
N TYR A 79 0.17 6.59 -17.72
CA TYR A 79 -0.70 5.79 -16.88
C TYR A 79 -1.38 6.64 -15.80
N PRO A 80 -2.72 6.57 -15.66
CA PRO A 80 -3.45 7.40 -14.71
C PRO A 80 -3.47 6.79 -13.32
N VAL A 81 -3.36 7.62 -12.28
CA VAL A 81 -3.64 7.25 -10.89
C VAL A 81 -4.77 8.13 -10.36
N GLN A 82 -5.76 7.52 -9.70
CA GLN A 82 -6.87 8.21 -9.07
C GLN A 82 -6.55 8.53 -7.61
N VAL A 83 -6.85 9.76 -7.19
CA VAL A 83 -6.60 10.24 -5.84
C VAL A 83 -7.68 9.73 -4.89
N ASN A 84 -7.28 9.25 -3.72
CA ASN A 84 -8.24 8.89 -2.67
C ASN A 84 -8.52 10.07 -1.74
N LYS A 85 -7.48 10.86 -1.42
CA LYS A 85 -7.56 12.04 -0.56
C LYS A 85 -6.61 13.14 -1.01
N GLU A 86 -6.98 14.38 -0.76
CA GLU A 86 -6.06 15.50 -0.94
C GLU A 86 -5.12 15.62 0.27
N ALA A 87 -3.92 16.15 0.06
CA ALA A 87 -2.92 16.34 1.10
C ALA A 87 -3.43 17.14 2.32
N LYS A 88 -4.30 18.13 2.07
CA LYS A 88 -4.92 18.96 3.12
C LYS A 88 -5.82 18.16 4.08
N GLU A 89 -6.31 16.99 3.65
CA GLU A 89 -7.22 16.13 4.42
C GLU A 89 -6.46 15.08 5.25
N ILE A 90 -5.14 14.99 5.07
CA ILE A 90 -4.32 13.99 5.73
C ILE A 90 -3.97 14.44 7.15
N ASP A 91 -4.54 13.70 8.10
CA ASP A 91 -4.03 13.60 9.47
C ASP A 91 -2.94 12.53 9.52
N THR A 92 -1.68 12.98 9.49
CA THR A 92 -0.50 12.12 9.49
C THR A 92 -0.51 11.12 10.65
N ASN A 93 -1.15 11.43 11.79
CA ASN A 93 -1.20 10.52 12.95
C ASN A 93 -1.85 9.17 12.64
N LYS A 94 -2.78 9.14 11.67
CA LYS A 94 -3.53 7.93 11.29
C LYS A 94 -2.76 6.98 10.35
N TYR A 95 -1.55 7.35 9.94
CA TYR A 95 -0.73 6.57 9.02
C TYR A 95 0.49 5.98 9.73
N ASP A 96 0.90 4.77 9.36
CA ASP A 96 2.11 4.11 9.86
C ASP A 96 3.34 4.42 8.98
N GLY A 97 3.13 4.83 7.72
CA GLY A 97 4.21 5.21 6.83
C GLY A 97 3.80 6.04 5.61
N VAL A 98 4.80 6.54 4.90
CA VAL A 98 4.67 7.35 3.69
C VAL A 98 5.58 6.79 2.59
N VAL A 99 5.07 6.68 1.37
CA VAL A 99 5.82 6.32 0.17
C VAL A 99 5.79 7.49 -0.80
N ILE A 100 6.96 7.84 -1.33
CA ILE A 100 7.17 8.95 -2.26
C ILE A 100 7.78 8.35 -3.54
N PRO A 101 6.97 8.07 -4.57
CA PRO A 101 7.47 7.68 -5.88
C PRO A 101 8.27 8.81 -6.52
N GLY A 102 9.27 8.43 -7.31
CA GLY A 102 10.14 9.34 -8.01
C GLY A 102 9.55 9.83 -9.33
N GLY A 103 10.45 10.13 -10.25
CA GLY A 103 10.16 10.88 -11.46
C GLY A 103 10.20 12.40 -11.27
N TYR A 104 9.40 13.13 -12.04
CA TYR A 104 9.27 14.59 -11.87
C TYR A 104 8.14 14.96 -10.90
N ALA A 105 7.38 13.99 -10.40
CA ALA A 105 6.32 14.24 -9.44
C ALA A 105 6.83 14.90 -8.15
N PRO A 106 7.94 14.47 -7.50
CA PRO A 106 8.44 15.15 -6.29
C PRO A 106 8.74 16.64 -6.49
N ASP A 107 9.20 17.03 -7.69
CA ASP A 107 9.45 18.42 -8.07
C ASP A 107 8.18 19.28 -8.07
N LEU A 108 7.06 18.68 -8.49
CA LEU A 108 5.77 19.31 -8.46
C LEU A 108 5.20 19.31 -7.03
N MET A 109 5.30 18.18 -6.32
CA MET A 109 4.79 17.99 -4.95
C MET A 109 5.40 18.97 -3.95
N ARG A 110 6.72 19.23 -4.02
CA ARG A 110 7.40 20.13 -3.06
C ARG A 110 6.91 21.58 -3.09
N ARG A 111 6.19 21.98 -4.14
CA ARG A 111 5.56 23.30 -4.26
C ARG A 111 4.27 23.43 -3.45
N TYR A 112 3.73 22.31 -2.96
CA TYR A 112 2.54 22.26 -2.14
C TYR A 112 2.94 22.06 -0.67
N PRO A 113 2.75 23.07 0.22
CA PRO A 113 3.15 22.97 1.61
C PRO A 113 2.55 21.78 2.36
N GLU A 114 1.33 21.37 1.98
CA GLU A 114 0.65 20.21 2.57
C GLU A 114 1.36 18.88 2.29
N MET A 115 1.94 18.71 1.10
CA MET A 115 2.74 17.50 0.79
C MET A 115 4.00 17.47 1.64
N VAL A 116 4.69 18.62 1.74
CA VAL A 116 5.89 18.76 2.57
C VAL A 116 5.56 18.55 4.05
N ARG A 117 4.40 19.03 4.51
CA ARG A 117 3.89 18.83 5.88
C ARG A 117 3.77 17.35 6.22
N ILE A 118 3.15 16.54 5.36
CA ILE A 118 2.98 15.10 5.58
C ILE A 118 4.34 14.42 5.81
N VAL A 119 5.31 14.65 4.93
CA VAL A 119 6.65 14.04 5.02
C VAL A 119 7.40 14.52 6.26
N ARG A 120 7.34 15.83 6.55
CA ARG A 120 7.97 16.42 7.74
C ARG A 120 7.40 15.83 9.03
N GLU A 121 6.08 15.80 9.16
CA GLU A 121 5.41 15.24 10.34
C GLU A 121 5.67 13.74 10.50
N ALA A 122 5.70 12.99 9.40
CA ALA A 122 6.04 11.56 9.42
C ALA A 122 7.45 11.35 9.98
N ASN A 123 8.42 12.15 9.51
CA ASN A 123 9.81 12.08 9.97
C ASN A 123 9.93 12.45 11.45
N GLN A 124 9.30 13.54 11.87
CA GLN A 124 9.29 13.98 13.28
C GLN A 124 8.69 12.93 14.23
N LYS A 125 7.75 12.12 13.75
CA LYS A 125 7.08 11.07 14.51
C LYS A 125 7.75 9.70 14.39
N GLY A 126 8.90 9.61 13.72
CA GLY A 126 9.62 8.35 13.52
C GLY A 126 8.86 7.32 12.69
N LYS A 127 7.96 7.78 11.81
CA LYS A 127 7.20 6.89 10.90
C LYS A 127 8.10 6.39 9.78
N VAL A 128 7.74 5.26 9.18
CA VAL A 128 8.47 4.74 8.03
C VAL A 128 8.27 5.66 6.83
N ILE A 129 9.38 6.12 6.24
CA ILE A 129 9.38 6.89 5.00
C ILE A 129 10.18 6.11 3.96
N ALA A 130 9.57 5.85 2.81
CA ALA A 130 10.25 5.31 1.64
C ALA A 130 10.19 6.36 0.53
N ALA A 131 11.34 6.79 0.04
CA ALA A 131 11.48 7.57 -1.17
C ALA A 131 12.32 6.74 -2.15
N ILE A 132 11.83 6.58 -3.37
CA ILE A 132 12.45 5.76 -4.41
C ILE A 132 12.40 6.52 -5.73
#